data_AF-A0A6P2STG9-F1
#
_entry.id   AF-A0A6P2STG9-F1
#
_cell.length_a   1.000
_cell.length_b   1.000
_cell.length_c   1.000
_cell.angle_alpha   90.00
_cell.angle_beta   90.00
_cell.angle_gamma   90.00
#
_symmetry.space_group_name_H-M   'P 1'
#
loop_
_entity.id
_entity.type
_entity.pdbx_description
1 polymer ?
#
loop_
_entity_poly.entity_id
_entity_poly.type
_entity_poly.pdbx_seq_one_letter_code
_entity_poly.pdbx_strand_id
1 'polypeptide(L)' 'MSIQPIYKDLWPELAKAACAMVRAHMDNETMVPALDDVAEQYPNLTREQLTCLWMGVNAKAREGLIGA' A
#
# COMPACT_ATOMS: atom_id res chain seq x y z
N MET A 1 26.34 -4.67 10.50
CA MET A 1 24.91 -4.98 10.67
C MET A 1 24.36 -5.31 9.29
N SER A 2 24.15 -6.60 9.01
CA SER A 2 23.70 -7.07 7.70
C SER A 2 22.19 -6.88 7.60
N ILE A 3 21.72 -6.09 6.62
CA ILE A 3 20.30 -5.96 6.28
C ILE A 3 19.89 -7.27 5.59
N GLN A 4 19.82 -8.37 6.35
CA GLN A 4 19.28 -9.63 5.82
C GLN A 4 17.74 -9.49 5.73
N PRO A 5 17.12 -10.06 4.69
CA PRO A 5 15.96 -9.43 4.07
C PRO A 5 14.67 -9.88 4.77
N ILE A 6 14.22 -9.11 5.77
CA ILE A 6 12.86 -9.21 6.35
C ILE A 6 11.79 -9.28 5.24
N TYR A 7 12.09 -8.71 4.06
CA TYR A 7 11.20 -8.60 2.92
C TYR A 7 11.07 -9.86 2.05
N LYS A 8 11.99 -10.83 2.09
CA LYS A 8 11.98 -11.94 1.10
C LYS A 8 10.75 -12.83 1.26
N ASP A 9 10.36 -13.11 2.49
CA ASP A 9 9.20 -13.95 2.80
C ASP A 9 7.89 -13.15 2.78
N LEU A 10 7.97 -11.82 2.90
CA LEU A 10 6.82 -10.90 2.84
C LEU A 10 6.51 -10.40 1.42
N TRP A 11 7.40 -10.58 0.45
CA TRP A 11 7.24 -10.04 -0.92
C TRP A 11 5.93 -10.47 -1.60
N PRO A 12 5.50 -11.75 -1.52
CA PRO A 12 4.24 -12.18 -2.12
C PRO A 12 3.02 -11.53 -1.45
N GLU A 13 3.06 -11.31 -0.14
CA GLU A 13 1.97 -10.67 0.62
C GLU A 13 1.91 -9.17 0.34
N LEU A 14 3.07 -8.48 0.36
CA LEU A 14 3.20 -7.07 0.00
C LEU A 14 2.72 -6.79 -1.43
N ALA A 15 3.04 -7.65 -2.39
CA ALA A 15 2.56 -7.51 -3.76
C ALA A 15 1.03 -7.61 -3.87
N LYS A 16 0.42 -8.55 -3.13
CA LYS A 16 -1.04 -8.69 -3.07
C LYS A 16 -1.70 -7.49 -2.36
N ALA A 17 -1.11 -7.03 -1.26
CA ALA A 17 -1.57 -5.85 -0.54
C ALA A 17 -1.48 -4.58 -1.40
N ALA A 18 -0.44 -4.44 -2.23
CA ALA A 18 -0.34 -3.34 -3.18
C ALA A 18 -1.51 -3.33 -4.18
N CYS A 19 -1.86 -4.50 -4.74
CA CYS A 19 -3.02 -4.64 -5.61
C CYS A 19 -4.34 -4.32 -4.90
N ALA A 20 -4.49 -4.75 -3.64
CA ALA A 20 -5.65 -4.42 -2.82
C ALA A 20 -5.73 -2.91 -2.54
N MET A 21 -4.59 -2.27 -2.26
CA MET A 21 -4.49 -0.83 -2.01
C MET A 21 -4.93 0.01 -3.23
N VAL A 22 -4.72 -0.46 -4.46
CA VAL A 22 -5.24 0.22 -5.66
C VAL A 22 -6.77 0.30 -5.63
N ARG A 23 -7.44 -0.80 -5.25
CA ARG A 23 -8.90 -0.82 -5.14
C ARG A 23 -9.39 0.04 -3.99
N ALA A 24 -8.77 -0.14 -2.82
CA ALA A 24 -9.10 0.62 -1.63
C ALA A 24 -8.92 2.14 -1.84
N HIS A 25 -7.92 2.56 -2.63
CA HIS A 25 -7.73 3.98 -3.02
C HIS A 25 -8.83 4.49 -3.96
N MET A 26 -9.38 3.65 -4.84
CA MET A 26 -10.51 4.04 -5.69
C MET A 26 -11.82 4.14 -4.90
N ASP A 27 -12.01 3.24 -3.94
CA ASP A 27 -13.23 3.15 -3.13
C ASP A 27 -13.24 4.18 -1.98
N ASN A 28 -12.07 4.69 -1.59
CA ASN A 28 -11.91 5.64 -0.49
C ASN A 28 -11.18 6.92 -0.91
N GLU A 29 -11.77 8.07 -0.62
CA GLU A 29 -11.18 9.39 -0.91
C GLU A 29 -9.94 9.70 -0.05
N THR A 30 -9.83 9.07 1.13
CA THR A 30 -8.79 9.37 2.12
C THR A 30 -8.00 8.13 2.53
N MET A 31 -6.80 8.36 3.06
CA MET A 31 -5.85 7.30 3.40
C MET A 31 -6.37 6.34 4.48
N VAL A 32 -6.92 6.86 5.59
CA VAL A 32 -7.22 6.04 6.77
C VAL A 32 -8.19 4.89 6.48
N PRO A 33 -9.34 5.10 5.83
CA PRO A 33 -10.24 4.01 5.45
C PRO A 33 -9.59 2.97 4.52
N ALA A 34 -8.81 3.42 3.53
CA ALA A 34 -8.11 2.51 2.62
C ALA A 34 -7.07 1.64 3.36
N LEU A 35 -6.40 2.20 4.37
CA LEU A 35 -5.46 1.44 5.20
C LEU A 35 -6.20 0.43 6.10
N ASP A 36 -7.38 0.77 6.61
CA ASP A 36 -8.18 -0.11 7.46
C ASP A 36 -8.68 -1.32 6.65
N ASP A 37 -9.25 -1.08 5.47
CA ASP A 37 -9.75 -2.13 4.55
C ASP A 37 -8.66 -3.14 4.15
N VAL A 38 -7.43 -2.65 3.94
CA VAL A 38 -6.30 -3.49 3.55
C VAL A 38 -5.70 -4.18 4.78
N ALA A 39 -5.68 -3.54 5.95
CA ALA A 39 -5.18 -4.16 7.18
C ALA A 39 -6.02 -5.37 7.60
N GLU A 40 -7.35 -5.35 7.39
CA GLU A 40 -8.23 -6.49 7.65
C GLU A 40 -7.86 -7.73 6.83
N GLN A 41 -7.37 -7.53 5.60
CA GLN A 41 -7.01 -8.61 4.67
C GLN A 41 -5.57 -9.09 4.84
N TYR A 42 -4.68 -8.22 5.35
CA TYR A 42 -3.25 -8.47 5.47
C TYR A 42 -2.76 -8.13 6.88
N PRO A 43 -3.20 -8.87 7.92
CA PRO A 43 -2.93 -8.53 9.33
C PRO A 43 -1.44 -8.65 9.73
N ASN A 44 -0.61 -9.28 8.89
CA ASN A 44 0.84 -9.38 9.11
C ASN A 44 1.60 -8.13 8.66
N LEU A 45 0.95 -7.24 7.90
CA LEU A 45 1.57 -6.01 7.43
C LEU A 45 1.40 -4.89 8.45
N THR A 46 2.48 -4.15 8.69
CA THR A 46 2.44 -3.02 9.61
C THR A 46 1.74 -1.82 8.98
N ARG A 47 1.26 -0.90 9.83
CA ARG A 47 0.62 0.33 9.36
C ARG A 47 1.56 1.16 8.48
N GLU A 48 2.85 1.17 8.78
CA GLU A 48 3.88 1.85 8.01
C GLU A 48 4.02 1.23 6.61
N GLN A 49 4.02 -0.10 6.52
CA GLN A 49 4.08 -0.79 5.22
C GLN A 49 2.86 -0.45 4.37
N LEU A 50 1.65 -0.47 4.94
CA LEU A 50 0.43 -0.10 4.24
C LEU A 50 0.42 1.39 3.82
N THR A 51 0.95 2.27 4.68
CA THR A 51 1.09 3.71 4.37
C THR A 51 2.01 3.92 3.17
N CYS A 52 3.13 3.20 3.09
CA CYS A 52 4.02 3.23 1.93
C CYS A 52 3.30 2.80 0.64
N LEU A 53 2.47 1.76 0.70
CA LEU A 53 1.67 1.33 -0.45
C LEU A 53 0.69 2.42 -0.90
N TRP A 54 -0.04 3.03 0.03
CA TRP A 54 -0.99 4.11 -0.28
C TRP A 54 -0.29 5.31 -0.91
N MET A 55 0.87 5.73 -0.38
CA MET A 55 1.65 6.83 -0.96
C MET A 55 2.06 6.55 -2.40
N GLY A 56 2.51 5.32 -2.70
CA GLY A 56 2.86 4.90 -4.05
C GLY A 56 1.66 4.95 -5.01
N VAL A 57 0.52 4.40 -4.60
CA VAL A 57 -0.73 4.41 -5.41
C VAL A 57 -1.23 5.83 -5.63
N ASN A 58 -1.32 6.65 -4.58
CA ASN A 58 -1.80 8.02 -4.65
C ASN A 58 -0.87 8.93 -5.48
N ALA A 59 0.45 8.75 -5.37
CA ALA A 59 1.41 9.46 -6.22
C ALA A 59 1.19 9.10 -7.70
N LYS A 60 1.04 7.80 -8.02
CA LYS A 60 0.81 7.33 -9.39
C LYS A 60 -0.51 7.85 -9.97
N ALA A 61 -1.58 7.87 -9.19
CA ALA A 61 -2.86 8.43 -9.60
C ALA A 61 -2.77 9.93 -9.91
N ARG A 62 -1.90 10.65 -9.18
CA ARG A 62 -1.68 12.09 -9.35
C ARG A 62 -0.69 12.45 -10.45
N GLU A 63 0.15 11.53 -10.93
CA GLU A 63 1.06 11.78 -12.07
C GLU A 63 0.32 12.32 -13.31
N GLY A 64 -0.94 11.93 -13.53
CA GLY A 64 -1.78 12.46 -14.61
C GLY A 64 -2.34 13.87 -14.39
N LEU A 65 -2.21 14.43 -13.18
CA LEU A 65 -2.67 15.77 -12.80
C LEU A 65 -1.54 16.81 -12.80
N ILE A 66 -0.28 16.37 -12.71
CA ILE A 66 0.91 17.24 -12.71
C ILE A 66 1.37 17.43 -14.16
N GLY A 67 0.59 18.19 -14.93
CA GLY A 67 0.89 18.46 -16.34
C GLY A 67 -0.29 18.90 -17.22
N ALA A 68 -1.51 19.00 -16.65
CA ALA A 68 -2.70 19.55 -17.28
C ALA A 68 -2.93 21.02 -16.90
#